data_AF-A0A317YMD1-F1
#
_entry.id   AF-A0A317YMD1-F1
#
_cell.length_a   1.000
_cell.length_b   1.000
_cell.length_c   1.000
_cell.angle_alpha   90.00
_cell.angle_beta   90.00
_cell.angle_gamma   90.00
#
_symmetry.space_group_name_H-M   'P 1'
#
loop_
_entity.id
_entity.type
_entity.pdbx_description
1 polymer ?
#
loop_
_entity_poly.entity_id
_entity_poly.type
_entity_poly.pdbx_seq_one_letter_code
_entity_poly.pdbx_strand_id
1 'polypeptide(L)'
;MNRGEKEKVLSVKFEFDTTAVEDFIARQEINHNNVNRSYILEAIKDSLKRLIVPSIEREIHADLTEKAENHAIDVFSENLTNLLLQPPMKGKQILGVD
;
A
#
# COMPACT_ATOMS: atom_id res chain seq x y z
N MET A 1 4.73 -1.84 8.82
CA MET A 1 3.71 -0.80 8.58
C MET A 1 2.30 -1.37 8.73
N ASN A 2 1.85 -2.25 7.83
CA ASN A 2 0.49 -2.84 7.82
C ASN A 2 0.06 -3.49 9.15
N ARG A 3 0.98 -4.19 9.83
CA ARG A 3 0.70 -4.77 11.17
C ARG A 3 0.42 -3.70 12.23
N GLY A 4 1.16 -2.59 12.20
CA GLY A 4 0.95 -1.47 13.12
C GLY A 4 -0.35 -0.72 12.87
N GLU A 5 -0.80 -0.64 11.61
CA GLU A 5 -2.14 -0.12 11.30
C GLU A 5 -3.25 -1.05 11.76
N LYS A 6 -3.10 -2.37 11.54
CA LYS A 6 -4.07 -3.38 12.00
C LYS A 6 -4.22 -3.40 13.52
N GLU A 7 -3.11 -3.24 14.24
CA GLU A 7 -3.09 -3.15 15.71
C GLU A 7 -3.45 -1.73 16.22
N LYS A 8 -3.79 -0.79 15.33
CA LYS A 8 -4.14 0.62 15.63
C LYS A 8 -3.04 1.39 16.36
N VAL A 9 -1.79 0.96 16.23
CA VAL A 9 -0.61 1.61 16.83
C VAL A 9 0.00 2.64 15.87
N LEU A 10 -0.22 2.49 14.56
CA LEU A 10 0.26 3.41 13.52
C LEU A 10 -0.90 3.86 12.63
N SER A 11 -0.79 5.07 12.07
CA SER A 11 -1.68 5.57 11.01
C SER A 11 -0.80 6.08 9.88
N VAL A 12 -1.02 5.54 8.67
CA VAL A 12 -0.37 6.03 7.45
C VAL A 12 -1.34 6.96 6.74
N LYS A 13 -0.83 8.07 6.22
CA LYS A 13 -1.61 9.03 5.43
C LYS A 13 -0.81 9.37 4.19
N PHE A 14 -1.49 9.50 3.06
CA PHE A 14 -0.92 10.08 1.86
C PHE A 14 -1.20 11.58 1.85
N GLU A 15 -0.14 12.37 1.73
CA GLU A 15 -0.25 13.81 1.54
C GLU A 15 0.07 14.15 0.09
N PHE A 16 -0.85 14.84 -0.57
CA PHE A 16 -0.69 15.36 -1.92
C PHE A 16 -1.47 16.67 -2.04
N ASP A 17 -1.11 17.49 -3.02
CA ASP A 17 -1.79 18.75 -3.28
C ASP A 17 -3.15 18.49 -3.94
N THR A 18 -4.21 18.43 -3.13
CA THR A 18 -5.58 18.25 -3.61
C THR A 18 -6.03 19.41 -4.48
N THR A 19 -5.53 20.62 -4.23
CA THR A 19 -5.93 21.83 -4.97
C THR A 19 -5.40 21.78 -6.40
N ALA A 20 -4.13 21.38 -6.56
CA ALA A 20 -3.54 21.21 -7.89
C ALA A 20 -4.28 20.13 -8.71
N VAL A 21 -4.71 19.04 -8.07
CA VAL A 21 -5.46 17.96 -8.73
C VAL A 21 -6.88 18.40 -9.09
N GLU A 22 -7.57 19.08 -8.17
CA GLU A 22 -8.89 19.69 -8.42
C GLU A 22 -8.82 20.65 -9.62
N ASP A 23 -7.83 21.55 -9.63
CA ASP A 23 -7.63 22.52 -10.71
C ASP A 23 -7.28 21.85 -12.04
N PHE A 24 -6.48 20.78 -12.01
CA PHE A 24 -6.13 20.01 -13.20
C PHE A 24 -7.38 19.39 -13.85
N ILE A 25 -8.22 18.73 -13.06
CA ILE A 25 -9.46 18.11 -13.56
C ILE A 25 -10.45 19.19 -14.00
N ALA A 26 -10.59 20.27 -13.22
CA ALA A 26 -11.46 21.38 -13.58
C ALA A 26 -11.08 22.02 -14.92
N ARG A 27 -9.78 22.14 -15.24
CA ARG A 27 -9.31 22.65 -16.53
C ARG A 27 -9.61 21.71 -17.70
N GLN A 28 -9.68 20.40 -17.46
CA GLN A 28 -10.00 19.41 -18.50
C GLN A 28 -11.51 19.30 -18.73
N GLU A 29 -12.31 19.33 -17.67
CA GLU A 29 -13.74 19.02 -17.73
C GLU A 29 -14.65 20.26 -17.92
N ILE A 30 -14.17 21.46 -17.56
CA ILE A 30 -14.99 22.68 -17.59
C ILE A 30 -14.62 23.55 -18.80
N ASN A 31 -15.49 23.54 -19.81
CA ASN A 31 -15.42 24.49 -20.91
C ASN A 31 -15.80 25.92 -20.49
N HIS A 32 -15.21 26.93 -21.14
CA HIS A 32 -15.58 28.33 -20.93
C HIS A 32 -17.07 28.56 -21.26
N ASN A 33 -17.80 29.18 -20.32
CA ASN A 33 -19.25 29.48 -20.36
C ASN A 33 -20.24 28.35 -20.02
N ASN A 34 -19.91 27.47 -19.08
CA ASN A 34 -20.89 26.51 -18.55
C ASN A 34 -21.68 27.11 -17.36
N VAL A 35 -23.00 27.23 -17.51
CA VAL A 35 -23.94 27.70 -16.46
C VAL A 35 -23.91 26.79 -15.23
N ASN A 36 -23.54 25.52 -15.42
CA ASN A 36 -23.48 24.49 -14.37
C ASN A 36 -22.07 24.32 -13.78
N ARG A 37 -21.16 25.29 -13.99
CA ARG A 37 -19.78 25.21 -13.51
C ARG A 37 -19.66 24.89 -12.02
N SER A 38 -20.51 25.49 -11.18
CA SER A 38 -20.52 25.24 -9.73
C SER A 38 -20.81 23.78 -9.39
N TYR A 39 -21.83 23.19 -10.02
CA TYR A 39 -22.19 21.78 -9.81
C TYR A 39 -21.09 20.83 -10.28
N ILE A 40 -20.42 21.15 -11.38
CA ILE A 40 -19.30 20.34 -11.88
C ILE A 40 -18.11 20.40 -10.91
N LEU A 41 -17.78 21.59 -10.38
CA LEU A 41 -16.73 21.73 -9.38
C LEU A 41 -17.04 20.94 -8.09
N GLU A 42 -18.28 21.00 -7.62
CA GLU A 42 -18.71 20.20 -6.46
C GLU A 42 -18.60 18.71 -6.72
N ALA A 43 -19.00 18.25 -7.92
CA ALA A 43 -18.88 16.85 -8.31
C ALA A 43 -17.41 16.39 -8.42
N ILE A 44 -16.52 17.22 -8.97
CA ILE A 44 -15.07 16.93 -9.03
C ILE A 44 -14.53 16.78 -7.61
N LYS A 45 -14.86 17.70 -6.71
CA LYS A 45 -14.39 17.67 -5.32
C LYS A 45 -14.91 16.44 -4.55
N ASP A 46 -16.19 16.12 -4.69
CA ASP A 46 -16.80 14.97 -4.02
C ASP A 46 -16.24 13.65 -4.55
N SER A 47 -16.11 13.51 -5.87
CA SER A 47 -15.56 12.30 -6.52
C SER A 47 -14.09 12.07 -6.17
N LEU A 48 -13.26 13.14 -6.15
CA LEU A 48 -11.88 13.05 -5.69
C LEU A 48 -11.80 12.54 -4.26
N LYS A 49 -12.54 13.18 -3.35
CA LYS A 49 -12.49 12.86 -1.92
C LYS A 49 -13.03 11.47 -1.60
N ARG A 50 -14.12 11.04 -2.22
CA ARG A 50 -14.86 9.83 -1.81
C ARG A 50 -14.54 8.59 -2.62
N LEU A 51 -14.07 8.75 -3.86
CA LEU A 51 -13.94 7.64 -4.79
C LEU A 51 -12.51 7.49 -5.31
N ILE A 52 -11.97 8.52 -5.95
CA ILE A 52 -10.69 8.45 -6.67
C ILE A 52 -9.54 8.25 -5.67
N VAL A 53 -9.42 9.14 -4.69
CA VAL A 53 -8.33 9.09 -3.71
C VAL A 53 -8.38 7.78 -2.90
N PRO A 54 -9.52 7.37 -2.29
CA PRO A 54 -9.58 6.10 -1.58
C PRO A 54 -9.33 4.87 -2.45
N SER A 55 -9.54 4.95 -3.77
CA SER A 55 -9.24 3.84 -4.68
C SER A 55 -7.75 3.73 -4.97
N ILE A 56 -7.11 4.86 -5.27
CA ILE A 56 -5.66 4.90 -5.53
C ILE A 56 -4.88 4.50 -4.28
N GLU A 57 -5.27 5.00 -3.10
CA GLU A 57 -4.64 4.62 -1.85
C GLU A 57 -4.72 3.09 -1.63
N ARG A 58 -5.89 2.49 -1.84
CA ARG A 58 -6.07 1.03 -1.72
C ARG A 58 -5.18 0.25 -2.70
N GLU A 59 -5.08 0.72 -3.93
CA GLU A 59 -4.25 0.08 -4.97
C GLU A 59 -2.76 0.14 -4.62
N ILE A 60 -2.27 1.32 -4.20
CA ILE A 60 -0.89 1.49 -3.76
C ILE A 60 -0.59 0.60 -2.54
N HIS A 61 -1.51 0.53 -1.58
CA HIS A 61 -1.35 -0.34 -0.41
C HIS A 61 -1.29 -1.82 -0.79
N ALA A 62 -2.12 -2.26 -1.74
CA ALA A 62 -2.10 -3.63 -2.21
C ALA A 62 -0.77 -3.97 -2.88
N ASP A 63 -0.29 -3.12 -3.79
CA ASP A 63 1.00 -3.30 -4.48
C ASP A 63 2.19 -3.32 -3.51
N LEU A 64 2.21 -2.41 -2.53
CA LEU A 64 3.25 -2.40 -1.49
C LEU A 64 3.21 -3.66 -0.62
N THR A 65 2.01 -4.17 -0.33
CA THR A 65 1.82 -5.39 0.47
C THR A 65 2.29 -6.61 -0.31
N GLU A 66 1.90 -6.75 -1.57
CA GLU A 66 2.31 -7.85 -2.44
C GLU A 66 3.83 -7.90 -2.60
N LYS A 67 4.47 -6.75 -2.84
CA LYS A 67 5.94 -6.66 -2.91
C LYS A 67 6.61 -7.09 -1.62
N ALA A 68 6.09 -6.66 -0.47
CA ALA A 68 6.64 -7.03 0.83
C ALA A 68 6.45 -8.53 1.13
N GLU A 69 5.31 -9.10 0.77
CA GLU A 69 5.02 -10.53 0.94
C GLU A 69 5.93 -11.39 0.06
N ASN A 70 6.08 -11.05 -1.22
CA ASN A 70 6.99 -11.75 -2.14
C ASN A 70 8.43 -11.73 -1.62
N HIS A 71 8.91 -10.56 -1.19
CA HIS A 71 10.24 -10.44 -0.61
C HIS A 71 10.41 -11.27 0.67
N ALA A 72 9.38 -11.31 1.52
CA ALA A 72 9.42 -12.11 2.74
C ALA A 72 9.50 -13.62 2.40
N ILE A 73 8.72 -14.09 1.42
CA ILE A 73 8.75 -15.48 0.96
C ILE A 73 10.16 -15.86 0.51
N ASP A 74 10.80 -15.04 -0.33
CA ASP A 74 12.15 -15.30 -0.83
C ASP A 74 13.16 -15.47 0.32
N VAL A 75 13.13 -14.55 1.29
CA VAL A 75 14.01 -14.61 2.47
C VAL A 75 13.74 -15.84 3.33
N PHE A 76 12.47 -16.21 3.53
CA PHE A 76 12.12 -17.42 4.29
C PHE A 76 12.55 -18.69 3.57
N SER A 77 12.37 -18.76 2.25
CA SER A 77 12.81 -19.89 1.43
C SER A 77 14.32 -20.07 1.45
N GLU A 78 15.08 -18.98 1.38
CA GLU A 78 16.54 -19.01 1.50
C GLU A 78 16.97 -19.51 2.90
N ASN A 79 16.37 -18.95 3.96
CA ASN A 79 16.67 -19.38 5.33
C ASN A 79 16.35 -20.85 5.58
N LEU A 80 15.22 -21.34 5.06
CA LEU A 80 14.85 -22.75 5.18
C LEU A 80 15.82 -23.66 4.43
N THR A 81 16.24 -23.25 3.22
CA THR A 81 17.24 -24.00 2.44
C THR A 81 18.56 -24.09 3.20
N ASN A 82 19.03 -22.97 3.76
CA ASN A 82 20.24 -22.92 4.56
C ASN A 82 20.15 -23.81 5.82
N LEU A 83 18.99 -23.86 6.48
CA LEU A 83 18.75 -24.72 7.64
C LEU A 83 18.78 -26.21 7.26
N LEU A 84 18.15 -26.59 6.14
CA LEU A 84 18.08 -27.99 5.69
C LEU A 84 19.42 -28.52 5.15
N LEU A 85 20.25 -27.63 4.59
CA LEU A 85 21.59 -27.97 4.10
C LEU A 85 22.65 -27.93 5.20
N GLN A 86 22.28 -27.70 6.46
CA GLN A 86 23.22 -27.76 7.56
C GLN A 86 23.84 -29.17 7.65
N PRO A 87 25.18 -29.28 7.70
CA PRO A 87 25.83 -30.57 7.75
C PRO A 87 25.41 -31.33 9.02
N PRO A 88 25.05 -32.62 8.91
CA PRO A 88 24.65 -33.38 10.07
C PRO A 88 25.82 -33.59 11.02
N MET A 89 25.59 -33.35 12.32
CA MET A 89 26.57 -33.62 13.38
C MET A 89 26.73 -35.12 13.62
N LYS A 90 27.45 -35.81 12.72
CA LYS A 90 27.75 -37.24 12.84
C LYS A 90 28.78 -37.49 13.95
N GLY A 91 28.53 -38.51 14.79
CA GLY A 91 29.49 -39.04 15.74
C GLY A 91 29.55 -38.36 17.11
N LYS A 92 28.58 -37.51 17.48
CA LYS A 92 28.47 -36.93 18.83
C LYS A 92 27.15 -37.35 19.49
N GLN A 93 27.18 -37.67 20.78
CA GLN A 93 25.96 -37.82 21.59
C GLN A 93 25.33 -36.44 21.83
N ILE A 94 24.05 -36.30 21.54
CA ILE A 94 23.29 -35.05 21.68
C ILE A 94 22.20 -35.29 22.74
N LEU A 95 22.11 -34.41 23.74
CA LEU A 95 20.98 -34.34 24.67
C LEU A 95 20.09 -33.18 24.23
N GLY A 96 18.90 -33.49 23.71
CA GLY A 96 17.90 -32.49 23.38
C GLY A 96 17.14 -32.08 24.64
N VAL A 97 17.10 -30.79 24.93
CA VAL A 97 16.24 -30.19 25.96
C VAL A 97 15.35 -29.19 25.23
N ASP A 98 14.05 -29.30 25.47
CA ASP A 98 13.02 -28.36 24.99
C ASP A 98 12.90 -27.19 25.97
#